data_AF-W7QKK4-F1
#
_entry.id   AF-W7QKK4-F1
#
_cell.length_a   1.000
_cell.length_b   1.000
_cell.length_c   1.000
_cell.angle_alpha   90.00
_cell.angle_beta   90.00
_cell.angle_gamma   90.00
#
_symmetry.space_group_name_H-M   'P 1'
#
loop_
_entity.id
_entity.type
_entity.pdbx_description
1 polymer ?
#
loop_
_entity_poly.entity_id
_entity_poly.type
_entity_poly.pdbx_seq_one_letter_code
_entity_poly.pdbx_strand_id
1 'polypeptide(L)' 'MTAIKGQQALSSAVDCDNPVEAQYHLGMEIGVQGTPAIVLPDGRMVPGYVPAERLADMLGLDG' A
#
# COMPACT_ATOMS: atom_id res chain seq x y z
N MET A 1 17.99 1.43 16.10
CA MET A 1 16.57 1.70 16.45
C MET A 1 16.47 2.21 17.88
N THR A 2 17.01 3.40 18.18
CA THR A 2 16.99 3.89 19.59
C THR A 2 16.79 5.40 19.75
N ALA A 3 16.76 6.19 18.66
CA ALA A 3 16.63 7.65 18.74
C ALA A 3 15.17 8.17 18.74
N ILE A 4 14.17 7.36 18.36
CA ILE A 4 12.77 7.83 18.22
C ILE A 4 12.05 7.97 19.58
N LYS A 5 12.56 7.34 20.64
CA LYS A 5 11.89 7.29 21.96
C LYS A 5 12.08 8.56 22.82
N GLY A 6 12.81 9.56 22.31
CA GLY A 6 13.21 10.75 23.06
C GLY A 6 12.37 12.02 22.84
N GLN A 7 11.22 11.93 22.16
CA GLN A 7 10.37 13.10 21.84
C GLN A 7 11.12 14.27 21.17
N GLN A 8 12.25 14.00 20.52
CA GLN A 8 12.93 15.00 19.72
C GLN A 8 12.07 15.25 18.48
N ALA A 9 11.50 16.45 18.39
CA ALA A 9 10.77 16.87 17.21
C ALA A 9 11.66 16.63 15.99
N LEU A 10 11.18 15.84 15.03
CA LEU A 10 11.87 15.57 13.78
C LEU A 10 12.02 16.92 13.07
N SER A 11 13.21 17.50 13.14
CA SER A 11 13.52 18.83 12.59
C SER A 11 13.77 18.74 11.10
N SER A 12 12.75 18.31 10.36
CA SER A 12 12.69 18.37 8.91
C SER A 12 11.41 17.64 8.50
N ALA A 13 10.30 18.38 8.40
CA ALA A 13 9.37 18.03 7.33
C ALA A 13 10.21 18.09 6.05
N VAL A 14 10.49 16.93 5.48
CA VAL A 14 11.12 16.88 4.17
C VAL A 14 10.13 17.56 3.23
N ASP A 15 10.59 18.58 2.50
CA ASP A 15 9.75 19.31 1.55
C ASP A 15 9.53 18.42 0.33
N CYS A 16 8.51 17.58 0.42
CA CYS A 16 8.08 16.68 -0.63
C CYS A 16 6.56 16.60 -0.66
N ASP A 17 6.03 16.24 -1.82
CA ASP A 17 4.62 15.88 -1.91
C ASP A 17 4.35 14.68 -1.00
N ASN A 18 3.36 14.84 -0.11
CA ASN A 18 2.91 13.78 0.78
C ASN A 18 1.51 13.30 0.35
N PRO A 19 1.39 12.42 -0.66
CA PRO A 19 0.11 11.96 -1.18
C PRO A 19 -0.55 10.89 -0.32
N VAL A 20 0.02 10.52 0.84
CA VAL A 20 -0.43 9.36 1.64
C VAL A 20 -1.88 9.50 2.09
N GLU A 21 -2.31 10.70 2.48
CA GLU A 21 -3.71 10.96 2.85
C GLU A 21 -4.66 10.73 1.67
N ALA A 22 -4.34 11.29 0.50
CA ALA A 22 -5.13 11.10 -0.70
C ALA A 22 -5.18 9.62 -1.14
N GLN A 23 -4.06 8.89 -1.03
CA GLN A 23 -3.99 7.46 -1.31
C GLN A 23 -4.82 6.64 -0.32
N TYR A 24 -4.80 7.00 0.96
CA TYR A 24 -5.61 6.35 1.99
C TYR A 24 -7.11 6.54 1.73
N HIS A 25 -7.54 7.76 1.39
CA HIS A 25 -8.92 8.05 1.00
C HIS A 25 -9.33 7.28 -0.26
N LEU A 26 -8.50 7.28 -1.30
CA LEU A 26 -8.75 6.49 -2.50
C LEU A 26 -8.95 5.01 -2.17
N GLY A 27 -8.09 4.45 -1.30
CA GLY A 27 -8.22 3.08 -0.82
C GLY A 27 -9.59 2.81 -0.19
N MET A 28 -10.06 3.69 0.70
CA MET A 28 -11.38 3.57 1.31
C MET A 28 -12.51 3.68 0.27
N GLU A 29 -12.41 4.61 -0.68
CA GLU A 29 -13.40 4.82 -1.75
C GLU A 29 -13.57 3.58 -2.64
N ILE A 30 -12.48 2.87 -2.93
CA ILE A 30 -12.51 1.65 -3.74
C ILE A 30 -12.81 0.38 -2.92
N GLY A 31 -13.03 0.50 -1.60
CA GLY A 31 -13.45 -0.60 -0.73
C GLY A 31 -12.34 -1.37 -0.04
N VAL A 32 -11.12 -0.82 0.06
CA VAL A 32 -10.03 -1.40 0.86
C VAL A 32 -10.38 -1.37 2.34
N GLN A 33 -10.39 -2.53 2.99
CA GLN A 33 -10.70 -2.69 4.42
C GLN A 33 -9.49 -3.11 5.26
N GLY A 34 -8.37 -3.44 4.61
CA GLY A 34 -7.15 -3.88 5.27
C GLY A 34 -6.02 -4.10 4.27
N THR A 35 -4.79 -4.17 4.77
CA THR A 35 -3.58 -4.32 3.95
C THR A 35 -2.92 -5.68 4.16
N PRO A 36 -2.25 -6.25 3.15
CA PRO A 36 -2.17 -5.74 1.77
C PRO A 36 -3.49 -5.92 1.01
N ALA A 37 -3.76 -5.06 0.03
CA ALA A 37 -4.87 -5.16 -0.91
C ALA A 37 -4.35 -4.83 -2.30
N ILE A 38 -4.59 -5.71 -3.27
CA ILE A 38 -4.10 -5.59 -4.64
C ILE A 38 -5.27 -5.29 -5.56
N VAL A 39 -5.16 -4.25 -6.38
CA VAL A 39 -6.12 -3.97 -7.46
C VAL A 39 -5.46 -4.38 -8.77
N LEU A 40 -6.06 -5.35 -9.47
CA LEU A 40 -5.53 -5.88 -10.74
C LEU A 40 -5.88 -4.94 -11.91
N PRO A 41 -5.18 -5.05 -13.06
CA PRO A 41 -5.45 -4.20 -14.24
C PRO A 41 -6.88 -4.32 -14.80
N ASP A 42 -7.56 -5.44 -14.54
CA ASP A 42 -8.95 -5.67 -14.91
C ASP A 42 -9.96 -5.09 -13.90
N GLY A 43 -9.49 -4.40 -12.86
CA GLY A 43 -10.30 -3.76 -11.83
C GLY A 43 -10.70 -4.69 -10.67
N ARG A 44 -10.33 -5.98 -10.69
CA ARG A 44 -10.61 -6.89 -9.56
C ARG A 44 -9.77 -6.51 -8.34
N MET A 45 -10.41 -6.52 -7.16
CA MET A 45 -9.73 -6.37 -5.88
C MET A 45 -9.42 -7.74 -5.27
N VAL A 46 -8.18 -7.90 -4.83
CA VAL A 46 -7.66 -9.10 -4.16
C VAL A 46 -7.22 -8.70 -2.75
N PRO A 47 -8.04 -9.02 -1.72
CA PRO A 47 -7.72 -8.67 -0.35
C PRO A 47 -6.70 -9.65 0.23
N GLY A 48 -5.80 -9.13 1.05
CA GLY A 48 -4.81 -9.92 1.78
C GLY A 48 -3.56 -10.25 0.97
N TYR A 49 -2.65 -10.96 1.63
CA TYR A 49 -1.38 -11.37 1.06
C TYR A 49 -1.57 -12.48 0.02
N VAL A 50 -0.84 -12.38 -1.10
CA VAL A 50 -0.81 -13.38 -2.17
C VAL A 50 0.65 -13.76 -2.44
N PRO A 51 1.01 -15.06 -2.44
CA PRO A 51 2.33 -15.52 -2.87
C PRO A 51 2.64 -15.15 -4.32
N ALA A 52 3.92 -14.98 -4.66
CA ALA A 52 4.34 -14.53 -5.99
C ALA A 52 3.85 -15.42 -7.14
N GLU A 53 3.99 -16.75 -7.03
CA GLU A 53 3.52 -17.69 -8.06
C GLU A 53 2.02 -17.56 -8.30
N ARG A 54 1.23 -17.47 -7.22
CA ARG A 54 -0.22 -17.27 -7.30
C ARG A 54 -0.60 -15.94 -7.93
N LEU A 55 0.17 -14.88 -7.68
CA LEU A 55 -0.08 -13.57 -8.29
C LEU A 55 0.24 -13.61 -9.79
N ALA A 56 1.29 -14.34 -10.20
CA ALA A 56 1.62 -14.57 -11.61
C ALA A 56 0.46 -15.30 -12.33
N ASP A 57 -0.08 -16.37 -11.72
CA ASP A 57 -1.27 -17.10 -12.21
C ASP A 57 -2.45 -16.16 -12.45
N MET A 58 -2.70 -15.26 -11.49
CA MET A 58 -3.82 -14.33 -11.55
C MET A 58 -3.64 -13.24 -12.62
N LEU A 59 -2.39 -12.92 -12.98
CA LEU A 59 -2.02 -11.98 -14.03
C LEU A 59 -1.86 -12.65 -15.40
N GLY A 60 -1.92 -13.99 -15.47
CA GLY A 60 -1.73 -14.75 -16.70
C GLY A 60 -0.29 -14.70 -17.22
N LEU A 61 0.68 -14.70 -16.32
CA LEU A 61 2.11 -14.59 -16.65
C LEU A 61 2.81 -15.96 -16.75
N ASP A 62 2.13 -17.05 -16.45
CA ASP A 62 2.66 -18.41 -16.41
C ASP A 62 2.45 -19.07 -17.79
N GLY A 63 3.40 -18.78 -18.67
CA GLY A 63 3.56 -19.37 -20.00
C GLY A 63 5.01 -19.73 -20.26
#